data_AF-X1VDK5-F1
#
_entry.id   AF-X1VDK5-F1
#
_cell.length_a   1.000
_cell.length_b   1.000
_cell.length_c   1.000
_cell.angle_alpha   90.00
_cell.angle_beta   90.00
_cell.angle_gamma   90.00
#
_symmetry.space_group_name_H-M   'P 1'
#
loop_
_entity.id
_entity.type
_entity.pdbx_description
1 polymer ?
#
loop_
_entity_poly.entity_id
_entity_poly.type
_entity_poly.pdbx_seq_one_letter_code
_entity_poly.pdbx_strand_id
1 'polypeptide(L)'
;MIPIGDSDLLDAIVAGAGPVGSRIACGLAKLGYSVLVIEEHQQIGEPVQCSGIIGRECVERYQIPKEVILTESQSAKFFSPSGKYIRLATEEVQAYIVDR
;
A
#
# COMPACT_ATOMS: atom_id res chain seq x y z
N MET A 1 -9.34 18.28 7.98
CA MET A 1 -8.80 18.65 9.30
C MET A 1 -9.93 18.57 10.31
N ILE A 2 -9.93 17.54 11.16
CA ILE A 2 -10.77 17.56 12.36
C ILE A 2 -10.08 18.53 13.32
N PRO A 3 -10.77 19.55 13.86
CA PRO A 3 -10.18 20.43 14.86
C PRO A 3 -9.98 19.61 16.13
N ILE A 4 -8.75 19.18 16.38
CA ILE A 4 -8.37 18.60 17.67
C ILE A 4 -8.20 19.80 18.59
N GLY A 5 -9.14 19.99 19.53
CA GLY A 5 -8.97 21.02 20.55
C GLY A 5 -7.78 20.68 21.43
N ASP A 6 -7.15 21.69 22.05
CA ASP A 6 -5.96 21.57 22.94
C ASP A 6 -6.13 20.55 24.11
N SER A 7 -7.30 19.93 24.28
CA SER A 7 -7.65 19.01 25.36
C SER A 7 -8.18 17.64 24.91
N ASP A 8 -8.21 17.31 23.61
CA ASP A 8 -8.62 15.97 23.17
C ASP A 8 -7.44 15.00 23.27
N LEU A 9 -7.49 14.09 24.26
CA LEU A 9 -6.47 13.08 24.45
C LEU A 9 -6.48 12.12 23.24
N LEU A 10 -5.37 12.03 22.53
CA LEU A 10 -5.18 11.05 21.47
C LEU A 10 -4.74 9.71 22.08
N ASP A 11 -5.34 8.62 21.61
CA ASP A 11 -4.92 7.27 21.99
C ASP A 11 -3.69 6.82 21.20
N ALA A 12 -3.56 7.28 19.95
CA ALA A 12 -2.42 6.97 19.10
C ALA A 12 -2.10 8.06 18.06
N ILE A 13 -0.81 8.17 17.72
CA ILE A 13 -0.32 8.93 16.56
C ILE A 13 0.34 7.94 15.61
N VAL A 14 -0.07 7.96 14.34
CA VAL A 14 0.54 7.19 13.25
C VAL A 14 1.38 8.13 12.40
N ALA A 15 2.70 7.94 12.41
CA ALA A 15 3.62 8.66 11.54
C ALA A 15 3.79 7.93 10.20
N GLY A 16 3.34 8.57 9.12
CA GLY A 16 3.29 8.07 7.76
C GLY A 16 1.89 7.69 7.32
N ALA A 17 1.41 8.26 6.21
CA ALA A 17 0.10 7.96 5.61
C ALA A 17 0.19 6.97 4.42
N GLY A 18 1.29 6.23 4.33
CA GLY A 18 1.45 5.14 3.36
C GLY A 18 0.50 3.96 3.60
N PRO A 19 0.60 2.89 2.80
CA PRO A 19 -0.32 1.74 2.87
C PRO A 19 -0.44 1.13 4.27
N VAL A 20 0.69 0.97 4.97
CA VAL A 20 0.72 0.42 6.34
C VAL A 20 0.09 1.38 7.34
N GLY A 21 0.51 2.66 7.32
CA GLY A 21 0.02 3.67 8.26
C GLY A 21 -1.48 3.91 8.14
N SER A 22 -1.97 4.10 6.92
CA SER A 22 -3.40 4.24 6.63
C SER A 22 -4.21 3.02 7.05
N ARG A 23 -3.66 1.80 6.86
CA ARG A 23 -4.33 0.56 7.31
C ARG A 23 -4.42 0.47 8.83
N ILE A 24 -3.34 0.77 9.54
CA ILE A 24 -3.29 0.74 11.02
C ILE A 24 -4.25 1.80 11.58
N ALA A 25 -4.18 3.03 11.08
CA ALA A 25 -5.04 4.12 11.52
C ALA A 25 -6.52 3.79 11.32
N CYS A 26 -6.89 3.25 10.15
CA CYS A 26 -8.24 2.78 9.88
C CYS A 26 -8.68 1.65 10.83
N GLY A 27 -7.79 0.70 11.12
CA GLY A 27 -8.05 -0.38 12.07
C GLY A 27 -8.30 0.12 13.49
N LEU A 28 -7.44 1.01 13.99
CA LEU A 28 -7.57 1.61 15.32
C LEU A 28 -8.83 2.48 15.43
N ALA A 29 -9.11 3.32 14.42
CA ALA A 29 -10.31 4.15 14.40
C ALA A 29 -11.59 3.29 14.42
N LYS A 30 -11.62 2.17 13.70
CA LYS A 30 -12.74 1.21 13.72
C LYS A 30 -12.96 0.56 15.09
N LEU A 31 -11.94 0.49 15.93
CA LEU A 31 -12.03 0.00 17.31
C LEU A 31 -12.45 1.11 18.30
N GLY A 32 -12.65 2.34 17.84
CA GLY A 32 -13.11 3.46 18.65
C GLY A 32 -12.00 4.33 19.23
N TYR A 33 -10.73 4.10 18.87
CA TYR A 33 -9.61 4.93 19.30
C TYR A 33 -9.56 6.27 18.57
N SER A 34 -9.18 7.32 19.30
CA SER A 34 -8.83 8.63 18.73
C SER A 34 -7.42 8.60 18.16
N VAL A 35 -7.31 8.66 16.82
CA VAL A 35 -6.05 8.47 16.10
C VAL A 35 -5.75 9.68 15.22
N LEU A 36 -4.52 10.20 15.33
CA LEU A 36 -3.98 11.21 14.44
C LEU A 36 -2.99 10.55 13.46
N VAL A 37 -3.16 10.80 12.16
CA VAL A 37 -2.17 10.42 11.14
C VAL A 37 -1.42 11.67 10.69
N ILE A 38 -0.09 11.59 10.67
CA ILE A 38 0.78 12.64 10.17
C ILE A 38 1.59 12.12 8.97
N GLU A 39 1.82 12.97 7.97
CA GLU A 39 2.58 12.67 6.76
C GLU A 39 3.51 13.85 6.48
N GLU A 40 4.77 13.55 6.12
CA GLU A 40 5.76 14.59 5.84
C GLU A 40 5.53 15.23 4.47
N HIS A 41 4.96 14.46 3.53
CA HIS A 41 4.65 14.93 2.19
C HIS A 41 3.38 15.79 2.17
N GLN A 42 3.41 16.84 1.35
CA GLN A 42 2.26 17.73 1.17
C GLN A 42 1.03 17.00 0.61
N GLN A 43 1.28 15.99 -0.22
CA GLN A 43 0.26 15.13 -0.81
C GLN A 43 0.57 13.68 -0.47
N ILE A 44 -0.38 13.01 0.19
CA ILE A 44 -0.30 11.57 0.45
C ILE A 44 -0.26 10.87 -0.91
N GLY A 45 0.70 9.96 -1.08
CA GLY A 45 0.86 9.26 -2.35
C GLY A 45 1.93 9.87 -3.27
N GLU A 46 2.44 11.05 -2.95
CA GLU A 46 3.40 11.75 -3.82
C GLU A 46 4.70 12.13 -3.09
N PRO A 47 5.87 12.00 -3.76
CA PRO A 47 6.05 11.46 -5.11
C PRO A 47 5.87 9.93 -5.15
N VAL A 48 5.43 9.40 -6.29
CA VAL A 48 5.40 7.94 -6.51
C VAL A 48 6.82 7.36 -6.57
N GLN A 49 7.19 6.61 -5.54
CA GLN A 49 8.50 5.94 -5.42
C GLN A 49 8.36 4.42 -5.26
N CYS A 50 7.37 3.83 -5.92
CA CYS A 50 7.09 2.40 -5.89
C CYS A 50 6.68 1.93 -7.29
N SER A 51 6.98 0.67 -7.61
CA SER A 51 6.52 0.03 -8.85
C SER A 51 5.05 -0.37 -8.81
N GLY A 52 4.40 -0.31 -7.64
CA GLY A 52 3.03 -0.77 -7.44
C GLY A 52 2.87 -2.30 -7.49
N ILE A 53 3.95 -3.07 -7.58
CA ILE A 53 3.88 -4.53 -7.70
C ILE A 53 3.59 -5.16 -6.32
N ILE A 54 2.46 -5.85 -6.21
CA ILE A 54 2.08 -6.65 -5.05
C ILE A 54 1.76 -8.10 -5.45
N GLY A 55 2.00 -9.05 -4.56
CA GLY A 55 1.67 -10.45 -4.79
C GLY A 55 0.16 -10.71 -4.70
N ARG A 56 -0.29 -11.79 -5.34
CA ARG A 56 -1.70 -12.24 -5.29
C ARG A 56 -2.25 -12.39 -3.88
N GLU A 57 -1.46 -12.96 -2.97
CA GLU A 57 -1.83 -13.09 -1.56
C GLU A 57 -2.21 -11.74 -0.92
N CYS A 58 -1.54 -10.65 -1.29
CA CYS A 58 -1.82 -9.32 -0.78
C CYS A 58 -3.20 -8.82 -1.25
N VAL A 59 -3.51 -8.99 -2.53
CA VAL A 59 -4.82 -8.63 -3.10
C VAL A 59 -5.95 -9.40 -2.42
N GLU A 60 -5.78 -10.71 -2.24
CA GLU A 60 -6.78 -11.58 -1.63
C GLU A 60 -6.97 -11.27 -0.13
N ARG A 61 -5.87 -11.15 0.62
CA ARG A 61 -5.93 -10.93 2.08
C ARG A 61 -6.48 -9.55 2.44
N TYR A 62 -6.08 -8.51 1.71
CA TYR A 62 -6.44 -7.14 2.04
C TYR A 62 -7.64 -6.61 1.25
N GLN A 63 -8.23 -7.44 0.39
CA GLN A 63 -9.40 -7.10 -0.42
C GLN A 63 -9.16 -5.81 -1.21
N ILE A 64 -8.02 -5.75 -1.90
CA ILE A 64 -7.64 -4.58 -2.68
C ILE A 64 -8.70 -4.32 -3.76
N PRO A 65 -9.25 -3.09 -3.86
CA PRO A 65 -10.29 -2.77 -4.85
C PRO A 65 -9.79 -3.03 -6.27
N LYS A 66 -10.66 -3.53 -7.16
CA LYS A 66 -10.27 -3.84 -8.54
C LYS A 66 -9.96 -2.58 -9.33
N GLU A 67 -10.56 -1.46 -8.94
CA GLU A 67 -10.45 -0.16 -9.60
C GLU A 67 -9.04 0.42 -9.51
N VAL A 68 -8.27 0.02 -8.50
CA VAL A 68 -6.87 0.44 -8.34
C VAL A 68 -5.89 -0.55 -8.95
N ILE A 69 -6.35 -1.67 -9.53
CA ILE A 69 -5.47 -2.65 -10.20
C ILE A 69 -5.28 -2.21 -11.66
N LEU A 70 -4.07 -1.78 -12.00
CA LEU A 70 -3.70 -1.35 -13.35
C LEU A 70 -3.48 -2.54 -14.29
N THR A 71 -2.82 -3.60 -13.81
CA THR A 71 -2.61 -4.82 -14.59
C THR A 71 -2.28 -6.03 -13.71
N GLU A 72 -2.43 -7.22 -14.27
CA GLU A 72 -2.10 -8.51 -13.68
C GLU A 72 -0.84 -9.10 -14.34
N SER A 73 -0.09 -9.93 -13.64
CA SER A 73 1.08 -10.63 -14.16
C SER A 73 1.16 -12.08 -13.71
N GLN A 74 1.43 -12.95 -14.68
CA GLN A 74 1.66 -14.39 -14.54
C GLN A 74 3.12 -14.78 -14.77
N SER A 75 4.02 -13.80 -14.99
CA SER A 75 5.41 -14.11 -15.29
C SER A 75 6.38 -13.00 -14.89
N ALA A 76 7.63 -13.38 -14.66
CA ALA A 76 8.74 -12.48 -14.40
C ALA A 76 9.97 -12.89 -15.22
N LYS A 77 10.78 -11.90 -15.61
CA LYS A 77 12.09 -12.12 -16.23
C LYS A 77 13.18 -11.65 -15.29
N PHE A 78 14.17 -12.50 -15.05
CA PHE A 78 15.33 -12.18 -14.23
C PHE A 78 16.54 -12.09 -15.14
N PHE A 79 17.12 -10.89 -15.25
CA PHE A 79 18.24 -10.61 -16.12
C PHE A 79 19.56 -10.67 -15.33
N SER A 80 20.56 -11.37 -15.88
CA SER A 80 21.93 -11.28 -15.40
C SER A 80 22.62 -10.03 -15.98
N PRO A 81 23.72 -9.54 -15.37
CA PRO A 81 24.48 -8.40 -15.92
C PRO A 81 24.98 -8.60 -17.36
N SER A 82 25.11 -9.86 -17.80
CA SER A 82 25.46 -10.22 -19.19
C SER A 82 24.31 -10.10 -20.20
N GLY A 83 23.11 -9.70 -19.77
CA GLY A 83 21.92 -9.57 -20.62
C GLY A 83 21.16 -10.87 -20.90
N LYS A 84 21.68 -12.02 -20.44
CA LYS A 84 20.92 -13.29 -20.43
C LYS A 84 19.80 -13.19 -19.41
N TYR A 85 18.71 -13.95 -19.62
CA TYR A 85 17.63 -14.00 -18.65
C TYR A 85 17.03 -15.39 -18.51
N ILE A 86 16.43 -15.62 -17.34
CA ILE A 86 15.46 -16.70 -17.12
C ILE A 86 14.06 -16.10 -17.07
N ARG A 87 13.08 -16.79 -17.63
CA ARG A 87 11.66 -16.43 -17.51
C ARG A 87 10.97 -17.45 -16.64
N LEU A 88 10.35 -16.98 -15.57
CA LEU A 88 9.43 -17.77 -14.75
C LEU A 88 8.01 -17.40 -15.16
N ALA A 89 7.18 -18.39 -15.45
CA ALA A 89 5.78 -18.19 -15.81
C ALA A 89 4.92 -19.28 -15.16
N THR A 90 3.71 -18.91 -14.77
CA THR A 90 2.70 -19.78 -14.16
C THR A 90 1.40 -19.69 -14.94
N GLU A 91 0.50 -20.64 -14.76
CA GLU A 91 -0.85 -20.57 -15.35
C GLU A 91 -1.73 -19.52 -14.66
N GLU A 92 -1.56 -19.38 -13.35
CA GLU A 92 -2.34 -18.44 -12.54
C GLU A 92 -1.60 -17.11 -12.34
N VAL A 93 -2.35 -16.03 -12.13
CA VAL A 93 -1.83 -14.71 -11.77
C VAL A 93 -1.07 -14.78 -10.45
N GLN A 94 0.13 -14.19 -10.41
CA GLN A 94 0.99 -14.19 -9.22
C GLN A 94 1.21 -12.79 -8.66
N ALA A 95 1.11 -11.76 -9.51
CA ALA A 95 1.32 -10.38 -9.10
C ALA A 95 0.33 -9.44 -9.78
N TYR A 96 0.07 -8.33 -9.11
CA TYR A 96 -0.78 -7.24 -9.54
C TYR A 96 0.02 -5.95 -9.46
N ILE A 97 -0.19 -5.06 -10.42
CA ILE A 97 0.34 -3.71 -10.41
C ILE A 97 -0.81 -2.80 -10.03
N VAL A 98 -0.67 -2.09 -8.92
CA VAL A 98 -1.70 -1.18 -8.41
C VAL A 98 -1.32 0.28 -8.59
N ASP A 99 -2.33 1.10 -8.83
CA ASP A 99 -2.28 2.54 -8.64
C ASP A 99 -2.41 2.81 -7.14
N ARG A 100 -1.42 3.50 -6.58
CA ARG A 100 -1.20 3.59 -5.14
C ARG A 100 -1.48 4.97 -4.61
#